data_AF-A0A975NAY4-F1
#
_entry.id   AF-A0A975NAY4-F1
#
_cell.length_a   1.000
_cell.length_b   1.000
_cell.length_c   1.000
_cell.angle_alpha   90.00
_cell.angle_beta   90.00
_cell.angle_gamma   90.00
#
_symmetry.space_group_name_H-M   'P 1'
#
loop_
_entity.id
_entity.type
_entity.pdbx_description
1 polymer ?
#
loop_
_entity_poly.entity_id
_entity_poly.type
_entity_poly.pdbx_seq_one_letter_code
_entity_poly.pdbx_strand_id
1 'polypeptide(L)' 'MSQAKHYQFQADQAKRLARQVTDEAVRERLLEMAGEYSRYAELMQARERPLERAAG' A
#
# COMPACT_ATOMS: atom_id res chain seq x y z
N MET A 1 -10.08 -2.75 11.50
CA MET A 1 -9.16 -2.93 10.34
C MET A 1 -7.76 -2.56 10.81
N SER A 2 -6.71 -3.26 10.38
CA SER A 2 -5.34 -2.90 10.76
C SER A 2 -4.81 -1.77 9.86
N GLN A 3 -3.81 -1.01 10.33
CA GLN A 3 -3.24 0.10 9.57
C GLN A 3 -2.59 -0.41 8.29
N ALA A 4 -1.98 -1.60 8.34
CA ALA A 4 -1.45 -2.28 7.16
C ALA A 4 -2.54 -2.53 6.11
N LYS A 5 -3.71 -3.05 6.51
CA LYS A 5 -4.84 -3.29 5.60
C LYS A 5 -5.42 -2.01 5.02
N HIS A 6 -5.42 -0.91 5.78
CA HIS A 6 -5.87 0.39 5.30
C HIS A 6 -4.99 0.91 4.16
N TYR A 7 -3.67 0.94 4.36
CA TYR A 7 -2.74 1.37 3.32
C TYR A 7 -2.74 0.44 2.10
N GLN A 8 -2.84 -0.88 2.31
CA GLN A 8 -2.96 -1.83 1.20
C GLN A 8 -4.22 -1.55 0.36
N PHE A 9 -5.35 -1.28 1.00
CA PHE A 9 -6.58 -0.93 0.30
C PHE A 9 -6.43 0.36 -0.52
N GLN A 10 -5.79 1.39 0.02
CA GLN A 10 -5.52 2.63 -0.72
C GLN A 10 -4.58 2.40 -1.91
N ALA A 11 -3.55 1.57 -1.75
CA ALA A 11 -2.65 1.19 -2.84
C ALA A 11 -3.41 0.51 -3.98
N ASP A 12 -4.30 -0.43 -3.66
CA ASP A 12 -5.08 -1.16 -4.65
C ASP A 12 -6.09 -0.26 -5.36
N GLN A 13 -6.70 0.69 -4.65
CA GLN A 13 -7.59 1.67 -5.26
C GLN A 13 -6.85 2.59 -6.22
N ALA A 14 -5.68 3.09 -5.84
CA ALA A 14 -4.84 3.91 -6.71
C ALA A 14 -4.41 3.14 -7.97
N LYS A 15 -4.04 1.86 -7.86
CA LYS A 15 -3.73 0.99 -9.02
C LYS A 15 -4.93 0.81 -9.94
N ARG A 16 -6.15 0.65 -9.39
CA ARG A 16 -7.37 0.51 -10.20
C ARG A 16 -7.68 1.79 -10.96
N LEU A 17 -7.59 2.94 -10.29
CA LEU A 17 -7.78 4.24 -10.93
C LEU A 17 -6.74 4.47 -12.03
N ALA A 18 -5.47 4.16 -11.80
CA ALA A 18 -4.42 4.30 -12.80
C ALA A 18 -4.71 3.53 -14.10
N ARG A 19 -5.38 2.37 -14.01
CA ARG A 19 -5.79 1.57 -15.19
C ARG A 19 -6.93 2.20 -15.99
N GLN A 20 -7.69 3.12 -15.39
CA GLN A 20 -8.84 3.79 -16.00
C GLN A 20 -8.49 5.17 -16.56
N VAL A 21 -7.33 5.71 -16.20
CA VAL A 21 -6.88 7.05 -16.60
C VAL A 21 -6.09 6.99 -17.91
N THR A 22 -6.51 7.81 -18.87
CA THR A 22 -5.83 7.97 -20.17
C THR A 22 -4.66 8.95 -20.09
N ASP A 23 -4.80 10.01 -19.31
CA ASP A 23 -3.74 11.00 -19.07
C ASP A 23 -2.51 10.34 -18.43
N GLU A 24 -1.37 10.47 -19.10
CA GLU A 24 -0.14 9.80 -18.70
C GLU A 24 0.41 10.33 -17.37
N ALA A 25 0.44 11.65 -17.18
CA ALA A 25 0.95 12.26 -15.96
C ALA A 25 0.10 11.88 -14.74
N VAL A 26 -1.23 11.86 -14.91
CA VAL A 26 -2.15 11.44 -13.84
C VAL A 26 -2.00 9.95 -13.55
N ARG A 27 -1.85 9.11 -14.59
CA ARG A 27 -1.61 7.67 -14.43
C ARG A 27 -0.31 7.40 -13.67
N GLU A 28 0.78 8.06 -14.03
CA GLU A 28 2.07 7.96 -13.34
C GLU A 28 1.95 8.36 -11.88
N ARG A 29 1.30 9.50 -11.61
CA ARG A 29 1.12 9.97 -10.24
C ARG A 29 0.30 8.99 -9.38
N LEU A 30 -0.74 8.39 -9.95
CA LEU A 30 -1.53 7.35 -9.26
C LEU A 30 -0.70 6.10 -8.95
N LEU A 31 0.19 5.69 -9.86
CA LEU A 31 1.09 4.55 -9.64
C LEU A 31 2.16 4.86 -8.58
N GLU A 32 2.71 6.08 -8.56
CA GLU A 32 3.61 6.53 -7.49
C GLU A 32 2.95 6.46 -6.13
N MET A 33 1.75 7.05 -5.98
CA MET A 33 0.99 6.99 -4.72
C MET A 33 0.68 5.55 -4.32
N ALA A 34 0.33 4.69 -5.28
CA ALA A 34 0.12 3.28 -4.99
C ALA A 34 1.37 2.59 -4.43
N GLY A 35 2.55 2.97 -4.95
CA GLY A 35 3.84 2.51 -4.44
C GLY A 35 4.11 3.02 -3.02
N GLU A 36 3.84 4.28 -2.74
CA GLU A 36 3.96 4.87 -1.39
C GLU A 36 3.06 4.15 -0.38
N TYR A 37 1.79 3.95 -0.71
CA TYR A 37 0.86 3.22 0.15
C TYR A 37 1.26 1.76 0.35
N SER A 38 1.80 1.08 -0.67
CA SER A 38 2.29 -0.29 -0.52
C SER A 38 3.46 -0.36 0.49
N ARG A 39 4.42 0.58 0.41
CA ARG A 39 5.53 0.66 1.38
C ARG A 39 5.04 0.96 2.80
N TYR A 40 4.04 1.83 2.95
CA TYR A 40 3.45 2.08 4.27
C TYR A 40 2.72 0.85 4.81
N ALA A 41 2.03 0.09 3.96
CA ALA A 41 1.38 -1.16 4.36
C ALA A 41 2.40 -2.17 4.91
N GLU A 42 3.53 -2.34 4.22
CA GLU A 42 4.63 -3.21 4.65
C GLU A 42 5.22 -2.77 6.00
N LEU A 43 5.47 -1.47 6.17
CA LEU A 43 5.98 -0.91 7.42
C LEU A 43 5.01 -1.13 8.59
N MET A 44 3.71 -0.91 8.37
CA MET A 44 2.70 -1.14 9.39
C MET A 44 2.54 -2.63 9.69
N GLN A 45 2.60 -3.50 8.68
CA GLN A 45 2.53 -4.94 8.87
C GLN A 45 3.70 -5.46 9.70
N ALA A 46 4.91 -4.94 9.46
CA ALA A 46 6.09 -5.27 10.24
C ALA A 46 5.96 -4.84 11.71
N ARG A 47 5.35 -3.67 11.97
CA ARG A 47 5.07 -3.18 13.33
C ARG A 47 3.97 -3.97 14.04
N GLU A 48 2.96 -4.41 13.28
CA GLU A 48 1.83 -5.22 13.77
C GLU A 48 2.21 -6.69 14.03
N ARG A 49 3.40 -7.15 13.64
CA ARG A 49 3.97 -8.44 14.04
C ARG A 49 5.00 -8.28 15.16
N PRO A 50 4.58 -8.16 16.43
CA PRO A 50 5.51 -8.32 17.54
C PRO A 50 5.86 -9.80 17.69
N LEU A 51 7.12 -10.15 17.37
CA LEU A 51 7.87 -11.28 17.94
C LEU A 51 7.14 -12.62 18.13
N GLU A 52 6.81 -13.34 17.03
CA GLU A 52 6.74 -14.82 17.07
C GLU A 52 8.14 -15.47 17.12
N ARG A 53 9.22 -14.67 17.20
CA ARG A 53 10.62 -15.14 17.23
C ARG A 53 11.23 -15.32 18.62
N ALA A 54 10.45 -15.17 19.70
CA ALA A 54 10.96 -15.28 21.08
C ALA A 54 10.36 -16.47 21.87
N ALA A 55 9.88 -17.51 21.18
CA ALA A 55 9.50 -18.78 21.78
C ALA A 55 10.28 -19.91 21.07
N GLY A 56 11.54 -20.05 21.44
CA GLY A 56 12.44 -21.13 21.08
C GLY A 56 13.32 -21.45 22.27
#